data_AF-A0A800G0D0-F1
#
_entry.id   AF-A0A800G0D0-F1
#
_cell.length_a   1.000
_cell.length_b   1.000
_cell.length_c   1.000
_cell.angle_alpha   90.00
_cell.angle_beta   90.00
_cell.angle_gamma   90.00
#
_symmetry.space_group_name_H-M   'P 1'
#
loop_
_entity.id
_entity.type
_entity.pdbx_description
1 polymer ?
#
loop_
_entity_poly.entity_id
_entity_poly.type
_entity_poly.pdbx_seq_one_letter_code
_entity_poly.pdbx_strand_id
1 'polypeptide(L)'
;MIRVRATSVTAPPAWALMERELIALMEESGRLFARQYFERGGGTLKAEDVDDLYEQFYNFGLFYAIGADDDMLDLHFRNWNAVTRISDDSIEHRTCHNDHMKVFRPSIHNEFWNFDQAMEWHHLSEGNMAFYDFGVADPTVSENMRRARRFAAMFIGEDAEAPNWDPEHRILRSPWMSSQGPKLNSDADYANIMLLGGRSLGGQANYYGVRANLYPIVKDLEVRWFDNPARRKQIVDLFDRLILQCDTPNSLAATALVTNAYLYTGDSKYKQWVLDYTEAWMERTEKNGGICPDNVDANGVVGGGREGVWWGGQYGWNHYQGYNIMFHGINIAVECAQLLTGDSGYLDFLRSQIKVQIDNGRKREDGQLLVPVRYGPEGWDWGQAPGLHKTDGLEMRGYWL
;
A
#
# COMPACT_ATOMS: atom_id res chain seq x y z
N MET A 1 17.47 8.76 35.75
CA MET A 1 17.28 9.98 34.96
C MET A 1 18.66 10.47 34.53
N ILE A 2 19.02 10.30 33.26
CA ILE A 2 20.33 10.75 32.74
C ILE A 2 20.29 12.28 32.68
N ARG A 3 21.24 12.95 33.35
CA ARG A 3 21.31 14.41 33.36
C ARG A 3 22.36 14.86 32.36
N VAL A 4 21.92 15.28 31.19
CA VAL A 4 22.78 15.92 30.19
C VAL A 4 22.99 17.37 30.60
N ARG A 5 24.25 17.80 30.75
CA ARG A 5 24.63 19.17 31.08
C ARG A 5 25.61 19.67 30.02
N ALA A 6 25.24 20.72 29.30
CA ALA A 6 26.16 21.39 28.38
C ALA A 6 27.34 21.97 29.18
N THR A 7 28.56 21.69 28.75
CA THR A 7 29.81 22.13 29.41
C THR A 7 30.54 23.21 28.62
N SER A 8 30.18 23.41 27.35
CA SER A 8 30.76 24.44 26.47
C SER A 8 29.73 24.89 25.43
N VAL A 9 29.89 26.12 24.95
CA VAL A 9 29.13 26.68 23.83
C VAL A 9 30.14 26.94 22.71
N THR A 10 29.85 26.43 21.53
CA THR A 10 30.67 26.61 20.32
C THR A 10 29.82 27.23 19.21
N ALA A 11 30.48 27.85 18.22
CA ALA A 11 29.78 28.24 17.00
C ALA A 11 29.15 27.00 16.33
N PRO A 12 27.96 27.12 15.74
CA PRO A 12 27.35 26.00 15.01
C PRO A 12 28.24 25.61 13.82
N PRO A 13 28.37 24.31 13.51
CA PRO A 13 29.10 23.87 12.33
C PRO A 13 28.40 24.36 11.06
N ALA A 14 29.16 24.53 9.97
CA ALA A 14 28.64 25.06 8.71
C ALA A 14 27.46 24.25 8.15
N TRP A 15 27.45 22.93 8.32
CA TRP A 15 26.34 22.08 7.86
C TRP A 15 25.02 22.41 8.55
N ALA A 16 25.03 22.78 9.83
CA ALA A 16 23.82 23.12 10.57
C ALA A 16 23.23 24.46 10.10
N LEU A 17 24.09 25.41 9.69
CA LEU A 17 23.64 26.65 9.07
C LEU A 17 23.01 26.39 7.70
N MET A 18 23.64 25.56 6.87
CA MET A 18 23.09 25.18 5.55
C MET A 18 21.77 24.41 5.67
N GLU A 19 21.62 23.54 6.67
CA GLU A 19 20.36 22.84 6.92
C GLU A 19 19.23 23.82 7.29
N ARG A 20 19.52 24.83 8.13
CA ARG A 20 18.54 25.89 8.43
C ARG A 20 18.18 26.75 7.22
N GLU A 21 19.14 27.07 6.36
CA GLU A 21 18.89 27.77 5.10
C GLU A 21 18.02 26.93 4.14
N LEU A 22 18.27 25.62 4.07
CA LEU A 22 17.46 24.69 3.28
C LEU A 22 16.03 24.62 3.81
N ILE A 23 15.84 24.50 5.13
CA ILE A 23 14.51 24.49 5.76
C ILE A 23 13.76 25.79 5.41
N ALA A 24 14.39 26.96 5.58
CA ALA A 24 13.76 28.25 5.26
C ALA A 24 13.33 28.34 3.79
N LEU A 25 14.17 27.87 2.85
CA LEU A 25 13.83 27.83 1.43
C LEU A 25 12.67 26.86 1.13
N MET A 26 12.66 25.70 1.80
CA MET A 26 11.58 24.72 1.68
C MET A 26 10.25 25.26 2.23
N GLU A 27 10.25 26.02 3.33
CA GLU A 27 9.05 26.67 3.86
C GLU A 27 8.49 27.71 2.86
N GLU A 28 9.35 28.57 2.30
CA GLU A 28 8.93 29.51 1.25
C GLU A 28 8.30 28.80 0.05
N SER A 29 8.91 27.68 -0.36
CA SER A 29 8.44 26.84 -1.47
C SER A 29 7.11 26.16 -1.14
N GLY A 30 6.95 25.61 0.07
CA GLY A 30 5.71 24.99 0.55
C GLY A 30 4.56 25.99 0.60
N ARG A 31 4.80 27.21 1.08
CA ARG A 31 3.81 28.29 1.09
C ARG A 31 3.42 28.72 -0.32
N LEU A 32 4.39 28.80 -1.25
CA LEU A 32 4.11 29.12 -2.65
C LEU A 32 3.28 28.02 -3.31
N PHE A 33 3.65 26.76 -3.09
CA PHE A 33 2.92 25.59 -3.57
C PHE A 33 1.48 25.61 -3.05
N ALA A 34 1.29 25.80 -1.75
CA ALA A 34 -0.03 25.84 -1.13
C ALA A 34 -0.92 26.96 -1.68
N ARG A 35 -0.36 28.15 -1.96
CA ARG A 35 -1.11 29.24 -2.59
C ARG A 35 -1.56 28.95 -4.02
N GLN A 36 -0.79 28.15 -4.76
CA GLN A 36 -1.01 27.87 -6.18
C GLN A 36 -1.95 26.68 -6.39
N TYR A 37 -1.84 25.65 -5.55
CA TYR A 37 -2.47 24.35 -5.78
C TYR A 37 -3.58 24.03 -4.79
N PHE A 38 -3.79 24.83 -3.75
CA PHE A 38 -4.87 24.59 -2.79
C PHE A 38 -5.89 25.72 -2.79
N GLU A 39 -7.17 25.35 -2.69
CA GLU A 39 -8.23 26.28 -2.35
C GLU A 39 -8.00 26.86 -0.95
N ARG A 40 -8.65 28.01 -0.66
CA ARG A 40 -8.62 28.59 0.70
C ARG A 40 -9.12 27.62 1.76
N GLY A 41 -10.10 26.78 1.43
CA GLY A 41 -10.63 25.72 2.28
C GLY A 41 -9.77 24.45 2.38
N GLY A 42 -8.58 24.43 1.76
CA GLY A 42 -7.63 23.31 1.78
C GLY A 42 -7.80 22.29 0.65
N GLY A 43 -8.88 22.36 -0.14
CA GLY A 43 -9.10 21.41 -1.23
C GLY A 43 -7.99 21.48 -2.28
N THR A 44 -7.44 20.34 -2.67
CA THR A 44 -6.33 20.23 -3.64
C THR A 44 -6.82 20.44 -5.06
N LEU A 45 -6.09 21.15 -5.90
CA LEU A 45 -6.44 21.36 -7.31
C LEU A 45 -5.62 20.42 -8.20
N LYS A 46 -6.16 20.05 -9.36
CA LYS A 46 -5.43 19.35 -10.44
C LYS A 46 -4.89 17.94 -10.07
N ALA A 47 -5.67 17.15 -9.36
CA ALA A 47 -5.41 15.73 -9.13
C ALA A 47 -6.68 14.91 -9.36
N GLU A 48 -6.50 13.63 -9.74
CA GLU A 48 -7.56 12.75 -10.25
C GLU A 48 -8.02 11.75 -9.17
N ASP A 49 -7.08 11.00 -8.57
CA ASP A 49 -7.37 9.94 -7.58
C ASP A 49 -7.11 10.40 -6.14
N VAL A 50 -7.75 9.74 -5.16
CA VAL A 50 -7.80 10.22 -3.77
C VAL A 50 -6.46 10.13 -3.02
N ASP A 51 -5.67 9.12 -3.34
CA ASP A 51 -4.27 8.95 -2.94
C ASP A 51 -3.42 10.15 -3.41
N ASP A 52 -3.47 10.49 -4.71
CA ASP A 52 -2.78 11.66 -5.29
C ASP A 52 -3.12 12.97 -4.56
N LEU A 53 -4.34 13.09 -4.01
CA LEU A 53 -4.75 14.28 -3.26
C LEU A 53 -3.98 14.41 -1.94
N TYR A 54 -3.78 13.31 -1.22
CA TYR A 54 -3.02 13.31 0.03
C TYR A 54 -1.51 13.43 -0.22
N GLU A 55 -0.99 12.85 -1.30
CA GLU A 55 0.44 12.89 -1.65
C GLU A 55 0.99 14.30 -1.87
N GLN A 56 0.16 15.26 -2.25
CA GLN A 56 0.62 16.62 -2.50
C GLN A 56 1.20 17.32 -1.27
N PHE A 57 0.95 16.80 -0.07
CA PHE A 57 1.40 17.39 1.19
C PHE A 57 1.78 16.37 2.27
N TYR A 58 1.99 15.08 1.90
CA TYR A 58 2.10 13.99 2.88
C TYR A 58 3.19 14.20 3.93
N ASN A 59 4.29 14.87 3.58
CA ASN A 59 5.46 15.05 4.44
C ASN A 59 5.49 16.38 5.20
N PHE A 60 4.43 17.20 5.15
CA PHE A 60 4.43 18.51 5.82
C PHE A 60 4.50 18.38 7.34
N GLY A 61 3.96 17.29 7.90
CA GLY A 61 3.98 17.02 9.34
C GLY A 61 5.36 16.60 9.81
N LEU A 62 6.02 15.68 9.07
CA LEU A 62 7.42 15.37 9.29
C LEU A 62 8.31 16.61 9.13
N PHE A 63 8.05 17.45 8.12
CA PHE A 63 8.82 18.68 7.89
C PHE A 63 8.74 19.64 9.08
N TYR A 64 7.54 19.84 9.64
CA TYR A 64 7.37 20.54 10.92
C TYR A 64 8.15 19.86 12.05
N ALA A 65 8.03 18.54 12.21
CA ALA A 65 8.69 17.81 13.30
C ALA A 65 10.22 17.92 13.27
N ILE A 66 10.84 18.10 12.09
CA ILE A 66 12.28 18.32 11.95
C ILE A 66 12.70 19.81 12.01
N GLY A 67 11.75 20.71 12.27
CA GLY A 67 12.02 22.10 12.65
C GLY A 67 11.58 23.17 11.64
N ALA A 68 10.60 22.88 10.79
CA ALA A 68 9.91 23.92 10.01
C ALA A 68 8.92 24.73 10.87
N ASP A 69 8.56 25.92 10.41
CA ASP A 69 7.59 26.81 11.06
C ASP A 69 6.20 26.15 11.28
N ASP A 70 5.51 26.58 12.35
CA ASP A 70 4.19 26.09 12.78
C ASP A 70 3.13 26.11 11.65
N ASP A 71 3.21 27.08 10.75
CA ASP A 71 2.24 27.22 9.66
C ASP A 71 2.30 26.05 8.66
N MET A 72 3.40 25.32 8.58
CA MET A 72 3.50 24.10 7.78
C MET A 72 2.64 22.97 8.35
N LEU A 73 2.53 22.86 9.68
CA LEU A 73 1.63 21.91 10.32
C LEU A 73 0.17 22.33 10.15
N ASP A 74 -0.13 23.63 10.28
CA ASP A 74 -1.47 24.16 10.01
C ASP A 74 -1.92 23.88 8.56
N LEU A 75 -1.00 24.03 7.60
CA LEU A 75 -1.24 23.65 6.20
C LEU A 75 -1.56 22.16 6.11
N HIS A 76 -0.78 21.30 6.75
CA HIS A 76 -1.03 19.85 6.73
C HIS A 76 -2.43 19.52 7.26
N PHE A 77 -2.79 19.99 8.46
CA PHE A 77 -4.12 19.72 9.03
C PHE A 77 -5.24 20.23 8.14
N ARG A 78 -5.13 21.47 7.65
CA ARG A 78 -6.17 22.08 6.80
C ARG A 78 -6.37 21.28 5.52
N ASN A 79 -5.28 20.87 4.88
CA ASN A 79 -5.29 20.19 3.60
C ASN A 79 -5.74 18.73 3.72
N TRP A 80 -5.24 17.98 4.71
CA TRP A 80 -5.68 16.61 4.97
C TRP A 80 -7.18 16.56 5.24
N ASN A 81 -7.67 17.40 6.16
CA ASN A 81 -9.09 17.48 6.49
C ASN A 81 -9.95 17.89 5.28
N ALA A 82 -9.39 18.71 4.38
CA ALA A 82 -10.08 19.09 3.16
C ALA A 82 -10.16 17.92 2.18
N VAL A 83 -9.08 17.19 1.93
CA VAL A 83 -9.09 16.00 1.06
C VAL A 83 -10.11 14.98 1.56
N THR A 84 -10.08 14.67 2.85
CA THR A 84 -11.06 13.75 3.46
C THR A 84 -12.49 14.22 3.28
N ARG A 85 -12.76 15.52 3.49
CA ARG A 85 -14.11 16.10 3.37
C ARG A 85 -14.61 16.16 1.94
N ILE A 86 -13.75 16.57 0.98
CA ILE A 86 -14.20 16.71 -0.41
C ILE A 86 -14.51 15.35 -1.01
N SER A 87 -13.75 14.31 -0.65
CA SER A 87 -13.88 12.95 -1.17
C SER A 87 -14.93 12.10 -0.45
N ASP A 88 -15.61 12.65 0.56
CA ASP A 88 -16.63 11.95 1.33
C ASP A 88 -17.85 11.61 0.48
N ASP A 89 -18.30 10.36 0.54
CA ASP A 89 -19.40 9.83 -0.29
C ASP A 89 -20.81 10.23 0.18
N SER A 90 -20.93 10.87 1.35
CA SER A 90 -22.20 11.44 1.81
C SER A 90 -22.47 12.85 1.27
N ILE A 91 -21.49 13.45 0.56
CA ILE A 91 -21.57 14.85 0.09
C ILE A 91 -21.20 14.93 -1.39
N GLU A 92 -22.02 15.59 -2.20
CA GLU A 92 -21.67 15.92 -3.58
C GLU A 92 -20.74 17.14 -3.62
N HIS A 93 -19.43 16.92 -3.57
CA HIS A 93 -18.42 17.96 -3.68
C HIS A 93 -17.99 18.17 -5.15
N ARG A 94 -17.48 19.37 -5.48
CA ARG A 94 -16.82 19.69 -6.78
C ARG A 94 -17.66 19.55 -8.06
N THR A 95 -18.96 19.78 -7.99
CA THR A 95 -19.87 19.74 -9.15
C THR A 95 -19.42 20.59 -10.35
N CYS A 96 -18.74 21.71 -10.12
CA CYS A 96 -18.21 22.58 -11.19
C CYS A 96 -16.90 22.08 -11.84
N HIS A 97 -16.22 21.10 -11.26
CA HIS A 97 -14.98 20.52 -11.80
C HIS A 97 -15.20 19.17 -12.49
N ASN A 98 -16.42 18.63 -12.45
CA ASN A 98 -16.76 17.33 -13.02
C ASN A 98 -16.72 17.28 -14.57
N ASP A 99 -16.81 18.43 -15.25
CA ASP A 99 -17.00 18.45 -16.71
C ASP A 99 -15.72 18.57 -17.55
N HIS A 100 -14.56 18.95 -16.97
CA HIS A 100 -13.45 19.46 -17.80
C HIS A 100 -12.06 18.90 -17.54
N MET A 101 -11.82 18.16 -16.46
CA MET A 101 -10.57 17.45 -16.22
C MET A 101 -10.93 16.20 -15.41
N LYS A 102 -11.06 15.04 -16.07
CA LYS A 102 -11.34 13.69 -15.52
C LYS A 102 -11.92 13.61 -14.08
N VAL A 103 -13.18 13.18 -14.04
CA VAL A 103 -14.03 12.72 -12.92
C VAL A 103 -13.39 12.70 -11.53
N PHE A 104 -13.64 13.76 -10.75
CA PHE A 104 -13.60 13.65 -9.29
C PHE A 104 -14.62 12.58 -8.85
N ARG A 105 -14.19 11.61 -8.04
CA ARG A 105 -15.06 10.54 -7.52
C ARG A 105 -15.06 10.59 -6.00
N PRO A 106 -16.23 10.52 -5.36
CA PRO A 106 -16.27 10.26 -3.92
C PRO A 106 -15.64 8.89 -3.64
N SER A 107 -14.62 8.89 -2.78
CA SER A 107 -13.75 7.73 -2.52
C SER A 107 -13.55 7.49 -1.03
N ILE A 108 -14.14 8.31 -0.17
CA ILE A 108 -13.98 8.27 1.29
C ILE A 108 -15.34 8.04 1.95
N HIS A 109 -15.37 7.16 2.94
CA HIS A 109 -16.49 6.91 3.82
C HIS A 109 -15.98 6.82 5.27
N ASN A 110 -16.62 7.51 6.21
CA ASN A 110 -16.16 7.58 7.61
C ASN A 110 -14.68 8.00 7.79
N GLU A 111 -14.22 8.93 6.96
CA GLU A 111 -12.84 9.44 6.89
C GLU A 111 -11.77 8.42 6.43
N PHE A 112 -12.17 7.26 5.87
CA PHE A 112 -11.26 6.27 5.28
C PHE A 112 -11.78 5.81 3.90
N TRP A 113 -11.04 5.02 3.12
CA TRP A 113 -11.44 4.63 1.76
C TRP A 113 -12.79 3.89 1.75
N ASN A 114 -13.70 4.28 0.85
CA ASN A 114 -15.02 3.64 0.69
C ASN A 114 -14.94 2.32 -0.08
N PHE A 115 -16.03 1.56 -0.10
CA PHE A 115 -16.06 0.23 -0.71
C PHE A 115 -15.89 0.25 -2.24
N ASP A 116 -16.47 1.24 -2.91
CA ASP A 116 -16.39 1.37 -4.37
C ASP A 116 -14.95 1.61 -4.84
N GLN A 117 -14.17 2.28 -4.00
CA GLN A 117 -12.75 2.56 -4.18
C GLN A 117 -11.88 1.79 -3.17
N ALA A 118 -12.33 0.61 -2.72
CA ALA A 118 -11.51 -0.28 -1.92
C ALA A 118 -10.19 -0.52 -2.65
N MET A 119 -9.08 -0.43 -1.93
CA MET A 119 -7.75 -0.37 -2.52
C MET A 119 -6.80 -1.31 -1.78
N GLU A 120 -5.72 -1.71 -2.45
CA GLU A 120 -4.65 -2.46 -1.81
C GLU A 120 -3.67 -1.55 -1.06
N TRP A 121 -2.83 -2.13 -0.20
CA TRP A 121 -2.11 -1.33 0.79
C TRP A 121 -1.07 -0.38 0.20
N HIS A 122 -0.53 -0.66 -0.99
CA HIS A 122 0.41 0.24 -1.65
C HIS A 122 -0.24 1.62 -1.86
N HIS A 123 -1.40 1.69 -2.54
CA HIS A 123 -2.09 2.97 -2.74
C HIS A 123 -2.80 3.47 -1.45
N LEU A 124 -3.28 2.59 -0.56
CA LEU A 124 -3.78 3.07 0.76
C LEU A 124 -2.67 3.77 1.55
N SER A 125 -1.43 3.29 1.44
CA SER A 125 -0.29 3.84 2.20
C SER A 125 0.11 5.23 1.72
N GLU A 126 -0.04 5.52 0.43
CA GLU A 126 0.26 6.84 -0.17
C GLU A 126 -0.48 7.96 0.54
N GLY A 127 -1.77 7.77 0.84
CA GLY A 127 -2.53 8.73 1.64
C GLY A 127 -2.38 8.59 3.16
N ASN A 128 -2.10 7.39 3.67
CA ASN A 128 -1.93 7.18 5.11
C ASN A 128 -0.61 7.73 5.67
N MET A 129 0.46 7.88 4.86
CA MET A 129 1.72 8.50 5.30
C MET A 129 1.47 9.89 5.93
N ALA A 130 0.64 10.70 5.27
CA ALA A 130 0.22 12.02 5.75
C ALA A 130 -0.41 11.94 7.16
N PHE A 131 -1.23 10.92 7.40
CA PHE A 131 -1.92 10.71 8.66
C PHE A 131 -0.98 10.29 9.81
N TYR A 132 0.04 9.48 9.54
CA TYR A 132 0.99 9.01 10.56
C TYR A 132 1.87 10.14 11.10
N ASP A 133 2.25 11.08 10.24
CA ASP A 133 3.05 12.24 10.61
C ASP A 133 2.38 13.13 11.66
N PHE A 134 1.05 13.10 11.78
CA PHE A 134 0.36 13.88 12.81
C PHE A 134 0.77 13.50 14.23
N GLY A 135 0.98 12.21 14.51
CA GLY A 135 1.39 11.77 15.84
C GLY A 135 2.83 12.17 16.18
N VAL A 136 3.69 12.23 15.16
CA VAL A 136 5.08 12.69 15.29
C VAL A 136 5.14 14.21 15.47
N ALA A 137 4.32 14.94 14.72
CA ALA A 137 4.26 16.40 14.74
C ALA A 137 3.58 16.94 16.01
N ASP A 138 2.35 16.51 16.29
CA ASP A 138 1.57 16.97 17.44
C ASP A 138 0.64 15.86 17.96
N PRO A 139 1.08 15.10 18.98
CA PRO A 139 0.27 14.02 19.55
C PRO A 139 -0.89 14.55 20.42
N THR A 140 -1.03 15.86 20.62
CA THR A 140 -2.04 16.45 21.51
C THR A 140 -3.40 16.67 20.84
N VAL A 141 -3.48 16.51 19.51
CA VAL A 141 -4.71 16.66 18.73
C VAL A 141 -5.67 15.49 18.98
N SER A 142 -6.73 15.76 19.75
CA SER A 142 -7.69 14.74 20.20
C SER A 142 -8.41 14.02 19.06
N GLU A 143 -8.66 14.73 17.96
CA GLU A 143 -9.31 14.23 16.75
C GLU A 143 -8.45 13.18 16.05
N ASN A 144 -7.12 13.32 16.08
CA ASN A 144 -6.21 12.35 15.47
C ASN A 144 -6.09 11.08 16.32
N MET A 145 -6.11 11.18 17.65
CA MET A 145 -6.25 10.01 18.52
C MET A 145 -7.57 9.27 18.24
N ARG A 146 -8.69 10.00 18.09
CA ARG A 146 -10.00 9.41 17.74
C ARG A 146 -9.94 8.70 16.38
N ARG A 147 -9.32 9.32 15.37
CA ARG A 147 -9.11 8.73 14.03
C ARG A 147 -8.26 7.47 14.11
N ALA A 148 -7.14 7.51 14.84
CA ALA A 148 -6.24 6.37 14.97
C ALA A 148 -6.96 5.15 15.56
N ARG A 149 -7.77 5.35 16.61
CA ARG A 149 -8.61 4.29 17.18
C ARG A 149 -9.62 3.73 16.18
N ARG A 150 -10.35 4.60 15.48
CA ARG A 150 -11.39 4.18 14.52
C ARG A 150 -10.79 3.46 13.32
N PHE A 151 -9.72 3.98 12.73
CA PHE A 151 -9.06 3.33 11.60
C PHE A 151 -8.48 1.99 12.01
N ALA A 152 -7.84 1.88 13.18
CA ALA A 152 -7.39 0.59 13.69
C ALA A 152 -8.57 -0.40 13.89
N ALA A 153 -9.72 0.06 14.39
CA ALA A 153 -10.90 -0.79 14.59
C ALA A 153 -11.34 -1.53 13.31
N MET A 154 -11.20 -0.88 12.14
CA MET A 154 -11.49 -1.45 10.82
C MET A 154 -10.59 -2.65 10.46
N PHE A 155 -9.41 -2.79 11.08
CA PHE A 155 -8.42 -3.82 10.76
C PHE A 155 -8.14 -4.79 11.90
N ILE A 156 -8.66 -4.54 13.11
CA ILE A 156 -8.50 -5.44 14.25
C ILE A 156 -9.77 -6.21 14.61
N GLY A 157 -10.84 -6.08 13.81
CA GLY A 157 -12.11 -6.78 14.01
C GLY A 157 -13.03 -6.13 15.06
N GLU A 158 -12.82 -4.85 15.38
CA GLU A 158 -13.65 -4.09 16.32
C GLU A 158 -14.71 -3.21 15.63
N ASP A 159 -14.61 -3.04 14.32
CA ASP A 159 -15.62 -2.35 13.51
C ASP A 159 -16.51 -3.37 12.79
N ALA A 160 -17.80 -3.39 13.14
CA ALA A 160 -18.77 -4.30 12.53
C ALA A 160 -19.11 -3.94 11.08
N GLU A 161 -18.92 -2.68 10.67
CA GLU A 161 -19.10 -2.25 9.28
C GLU A 161 -17.88 -2.63 8.42
N ALA A 162 -16.71 -2.80 9.04
CA ALA A 162 -15.47 -3.14 8.36
C ALA A 162 -14.86 -4.48 8.83
N PRO A 163 -15.47 -5.64 8.51
CA PRO A 163 -14.96 -6.95 8.88
C PRO A 163 -13.76 -7.37 7.99
N ASN A 164 -12.70 -6.56 7.94
CA ASN A 164 -11.49 -6.80 7.14
C ASN A 164 -10.60 -7.92 7.73
N TRP A 165 -10.63 -8.11 9.05
CA TRP A 165 -9.77 -9.04 9.77
C TRP A 165 -10.46 -10.36 10.09
N ASP A 166 -9.73 -11.46 9.88
CA ASP A 166 -10.09 -12.79 10.37
C ASP A 166 -9.15 -13.18 11.53
N PRO A 167 -9.66 -13.22 12.78
CA PRO A 167 -8.86 -13.56 13.95
C PRO A 167 -8.54 -15.06 14.05
N GLU A 168 -9.30 -15.95 13.43
CA GLU A 168 -9.04 -17.40 13.48
C GLU A 168 -7.79 -17.75 12.68
N HIS A 169 -7.68 -17.18 11.48
CA HIS A 169 -6.57 -17.42 10.58
C HIS A 169 -5.48 -16.36 10.63
N ARG A 170 -5.68 -15.26 11.38
CA ARG A 170 -4.76 -14.12 11.46
C ARG A 170 -4.41 -13.59 10.05
N ILE A 171 -5.45 -13.24 9.29
CA ILE A 171 -5.34 -12.71 7.92
C ILE A 171 -6.26 -11.50 7.71
N LEU A 172 -5.85 -10.61 6.81
CA LEU A 172 -6.77 -9.69 6.17
C LEU A 172 -7.48 -10.43 5.03
N ARG A 173 -8.81 -10.34 5.00
CA ARG A 173 -9.68 -11.22 4.19
C ARG A 173 -9.62 -10.97 2.68
N SER A 174 -9.05 -9.84 2.29
CA SER A 174 -8.80 -9.44 0.91
C SER A 174 -7.58 -8.52 0.89
N PRO A 175 -6.76 -8.52 -0.18
CA PRO A 175 -5.78 -7.47 -0.34
C PRO A 175 -6.42 -6.11 -0.64
N TRP A 176 -7.73 -6.05 -0.97
CA TRP A 176 -8.48 -4.81 -1.16
C TRP A 176 -9.43 -4.56 0.01
N MET A 177 -9.17 -3.47 0.73
CA MET A 177 -9.82 -3.16 1.99
C MET A 177 -10.46 -1.78 1.95
N SER A 178 -11.48 -1.59 2.78
CA SER A 178 -12.21 -0.32 2.91
C SER A 178 -12.74 -0.13 4.33
N SER A 179 -13.29 1.04 4.59
CA SER A 179 -14.05 1.37 5.80
C SER A 179 -15.38 0.62 5.91
N GLN A 180 -15.77 -0.11 4.86
CA GLN A 180 -17.01 -0.89 4.78
C GLN A 180 -16.69 -2.38 4.54
N GLY A 181 -15.45 -2.78 4.82
CA GLY A 181 -15.00 -4.17 4.78
C GLY A 181 -14.22 -4.55 3.51
N PRO A 182 -13.90 -5.84 3.37
CA PRO A 182 -13.03 -6.34 2.32
C PRO A 182 -13.78 -6.50 1.00
N LYS A 183 -13.13 -6.17 -0.11
CA LYS A 183 -13.68 -6.45 -1.45
C LYS A 183 -13.45 -7.92 -1.79
N LEU A 184 -14.52 -8.72 -1.76
CA LEU A 184 -14.46 -10.18 -1.94
C LEU A 184 -14.96 -10.67 -3.32
N ASN A 185 -15.59 -9.78 -4.09
CA ASN A 185 -16.15 -10.09 -5.40
C ASN A 185 -15.79 -8.98 -6.41
N SER A 186 -15.60 -9.38 -7.66
CA SER A 186 -15.27 -8.51 -8.78
C SER A 186 -16.32 -8.58 -9.88
N ASP A 187 -16.26 -7.63 -10.80
CA ASP A 187 -16.84 -7.78 -12.12
C ASP A 187 -15.76 -8.16 -13.14
N ALA A 188 -16.19 -8.40 -14.38
CA ALA A 188 -15.28 -8.78 -15.45
C ALA A 188 -14.28 -7.67 -15.81
N ASP A 189 -14.64 -6.40 -15.66
CA ASP A 189 -13.77 -5.28 -16.00
C ASP A 189 -12.62 -5.17 -15.01
N TYR A 190 -12.93 -5.26 -13.72
CA TYR A 190 -11.94 -5.25 -12.65
C TYR A 190 -10.99 -6.44 -12.72
N ALA A 191 -11.53 -7.65 -12.92
CA ALA A 191 -10.72 -8.84 -13.13
C ALA A 191 -9.81 -8.68 -14.36
N ASN A 192 -10.30 -8.09 -15.45
CA ASN A 192 -9.51 -7.84 -16.65
C ASN A 192 -8.36 -6.85 -16.39
N ILE A 193 -8.64 -5.74 -15.71
CA ILE A 193 -7.65 -4.73 -15.33
C ILE A 193 -6.50 -5.36 -14.55
N MET A 194 -6.81 -6.19 -13.55
CA MET A 194 -5.78 -6.79 -12.70
C MET A 194 -5.02 -7.92 -13.40
N LEU A 195 -5.70 -8.78 -14.15
CA LEU A 195 -5.06 -9.90 -14.84
C LEU A 195 -4.24 -9.46 -16.07
N LEU A 196 -4.67 -8.40 -16.78
CA LEU A 196 -4.10 -7.96 -18.07
C LEU A 196 -3.38 -6.60 -18.06
N GLY A 197 -3.02 -6.08 -16.87
CA GLY A 197 -2.08 -4.95 -16.76
C GLY A 197 -2.69 -3.58 -16.99
N GLY A 198 -3.84 -3.30 -16.37
CA GLY A 198 -4.34 -1.93 -16.20
C GLY A 198 -5.30 -1.42 -17.28
N ARG A 199 -5.88 -2.30 -18.10
CA ARG A 199 -6.75 -1.91 -19.22
C ARG A 199 -8.16 -2.49 -19.06
N SER A 200 -9.17 -1.67 -19.34
CA SER A 200 -10.59 -2.05 -19.30
C SER A 200 -10.95 -3.04 -20.41
N LEU A 201 -12.15 -3.62 -20.33
CA LEU A 201 -12.68 -4.49 -21.37
C LEU A 201 -12.67 -3.81 -22.74
N GLY A 202 -12.12 -4.50 -23.73
CA GLY A 202 -12.00 -3.99 -25.10
C GLY A 202 -10.82 -3.03 -25.33
N GLY A 203 -10.05 -2.69 -24.29
CA GLY A 203 -8.76 -2.01 -24.43
C GLY A 203 -7.68 -2.91 -25.04
N GLN A 204 -6.54 -2.32 -25.43
CA GLN A 204 -5.36 -3.10 -25.86
C GLN A 204 -4.87 -3.95 -24.69
N ALA A 205 -4.83 -5.27 -24.86
CA ALA A 205 -4.33 -6.18 -23.83
C ALA A 205 -2.80 -6.11 -23.81
N ASN A 206 -2.22 -5.95 -22.61
CA ASN A 206 -0.78 -5.76 -22.49
C ASN A 206 -0.04 -7.08 -22.21
N TYR A 207 -0.42 -7.80 -21.14
CA TYR A 207 0.20 -9.06 -20.73
C TYR A 207 -0.61 -9.74 -19.61
N TYR A 208 -0.75 -11.07 -19.65
CA TYR A 208 -1.34 -11.85 -18.55
C TYR A 208 -0.33 -12.13 -17.44
N GLY A 209 -0.70 -11.86 -16.19
CA GLY A 209 0.22 -12.03 -15.06
C GLY A 209 1.07 -10.80 -14.78
N VAL A 210 0.56 -9.59 -15.10
CA VAL A 210 1.19 -8.35 -14.66
C VAL A 210 0.93 -8.15 -13.17
N ARG A 211 -0.32 -7.89 -12.76
CA ARG A 211 -0.64 -7.53 -11.35
C ARG A 211 -1.07 -8.75 -10.54
N ALA A 212 -1.73 -9.71 -11.17
CA ALA A 212 -2.18 -10.97 -10.59
C ALA A 212 -2.24 -12.06 -11.68
N ASN A 213 -2.26 -13.33 -11.28
CA ASN A 213 -2.56 -14.45 -12.19
C ASN A 213 -3.42 -15.52 -11.51
N LEU A 214 -3.97 -16.43 -12.31
CA LEU A 214 -4.81 -17.56 -11.89
C LEU A 214 -4.10 -18.91 -12.08
N TYR A 215 -2.76 -18.91 -12.11
CA TYR A 215 -1.97 -20.14 -12.18
C TYR A 215 -2.15 -20.97 -10.88
N PRO A 216 -2.17 -22.32 -10.94
CA PRO A 216 -1.96 -23.20 -12.10
C PRO A 216 -3.22 -23.49 -12.93
N ILE A 217 -4.39 -23.05 -12.47
CA ILE A 217 -5.69 -23.40 -13.06
C ILE A 217 -5.85 -22.79 -14.45
N VAL A 218 -5.44 -21.53 -14.63
CA VAL A 218 -5.36 -20.87 -15.94
C VAL A 218 -3.91 -20.50 -16.20
N LYS A 219 -3.27 -21.28 -17.07
CA LYS A 219 -1.85 -21.11 -17.44
C LYS A 219 -1.64 -19.98 -18.42
N ASP A 220 -2.57 -19.83 -19.35
CA ASP A 220 -2.62 -18.76 -20.34
C ASP A 220 -4.07 -18.28 -20.43
N LEU A 221 -4.27 -16.97 -20.35
CA LEU A 221 -5.60 -16.36 -20.38
C LEU A 221 -5.83 -15.79 -21.77
N GLU A 222 -6.82 -16.33 -22.46
CA GLU A 222 -7.15 -15.86 -23.78
C GLU A 222 -7.63 -14.39 -23.77
N VAL A 223 -7.20 -13.64 -24.78
CA VAL A 223 -7.69 -12.28 -25.03
C VAL A 223 -9.21 -12.35 -25.25
N ARG A 224 -9.94 -11.37 -24.69
CA ARG A 224 -11.42 -11.32 -24.76
C ARG A 224 -12.13 -12.54 -24.14
N TRP A 225 -11.53 -13.18 -23.14
CA TRP A 225 -12.17 -14.22 -22.30
C TRP A 225 -13.58 -13.85 -21.82
N PHE A 226 -13.86 -12.55 -21.71
CA PHE A 226 -15.15 -11.99 -21.31
C PHE A 226 -16.25 -12.06 -22.37
N ASP A 227 -15.97 -12.28 -23.66
CA ASP A 227 -17.02 -12.32 -24.70
C ASP A 227 -17.96 -13.52 -24.56
N ASN A 228 -17.44 -14.64 -24.06
CA ASN A 228 -18.23 -15.83 -23.76
C ASN A 228 -18.79 -15.72 -22.32
N PRO A 229 -20.12 -15.70 -22.12
CA PRO A 229 -20.71 -15.54 -20.78
C PRO A 229 -20.32 -16.63 -19.77
N ALA A 230 -20.19 -17.89 -20.21
CA ALA A 230 -19.81 -18.99 -19.32
C ALA A 230 -18.34 -18.87 -18.88
N ARG A 231 -17.46 -18.52 -19.82
CA ARG A 231 -16.03 -18.29 -19.54
C ARG A 231 -15.83 -17.04 -18.69
N ARG A 232 -16.55 -15.96 -18.96
CA ARG A 232 -16.58 -14.75 -18.14
C ARG A 232 -16.87 -15.09 -16.69
N LYS A 233 -17.95 -15.85 -16.44
CA LYS A 233 -18.30 -16.28 -15.09
C LYS A 233 -17.19 -17.10 -14.45
N GLN A 234 -16.64 -18.08 -15.18
CA GLN A 234 -15.56 -18.93 -14.68
C GLN A 234 -14.32 -18.10 -14.25
N ILE A 235 -13.89 -17.13 -15.06
CA ILE A 235 -12.71 -16.32 -14.75
C ILE A 235 -12.97 -15.38 -13.58
N VAL A 236 -14.15 -14.75 -13.50
CA VAL A 236 -14.53 -13.91 -12.36
C VAL A 236 -14.59 -14.72 -11.07
N ASP A 237 -15.26 -15.89 -11.07
CA ASP A 237 -15.31 -16.78 -9.90
C ASP A 237 -13.90 -17.21 -9.44
N LEU A 238 -13.00 -17.46 -10.39
CA LEU A 238 -11.60 -17.79 -10.09
C LEU A 238 -10.84 -16.58 -9.54
N PHE A 239 -11.04 -15.39 -10.12
CA PHE A 239 -10.40 -14.17 -9.64
C PHE A 239 -10.82 -13.86 -8.21
N ASP A 240 -12.13 -13.91 -7.92
CA ASP A 240 -12.67 -13.69 -6.59
C ASP A 240 -12.02 -14.64 -5.57
N ARG A 241 -12.00 -15.94 -5.87
CA ARG A 241 -11.45 -16.96 -4.97
C ARG A 241 -9.93 -16.89 -4.80
N LEU A 242 -9.17 -16.58 -5.86
CA LEU A 242 -7.70 -16.67 -5.85
C LEU A 242 -6.98 -15.35 -5.56
N ILE A 243 -7.66 -14.22 -5.75
CA ILE A 243 -7.08 -12.88 -5.69
C ILE A 243 -7.80 -11.98 -4.68
N LEU A 244 -9.13 -12.05 -4.57
CA LEU A 244 -9.87 -11.21 -3.64
C LEU A 244 -10.14 -11.86 -2.29
N GLN A 245 -10.24 -13.19 -2.23
CA GLN A 245 -10.49 -13.95 -1.00
C GLN A 245 -9.19 -14.58 -0.48
N CYS A 246 -8.15 -13.75 -0.40
CA CYS A 246 -6.84 -14.13 0.08
C CYS A 246 -6.14 -12.95 0.78
N ASP A 247 -5.04 -13.23 1.46
CA ASP A 247 -4.13 -12.22 1.99
C ASP A 247 -2.79 -12.26 1.26
N THR A 248 -2.10 -11.12 1.25
CA THR A 248 -0.79 -10.95 0.59
C THR A 248 0.19 -10.20 1.51
N PRO A 249 1.52 -10.37 1.37
CA PRO A 249 2.50 -9.68 2.20
C PRO A 249 2.44 -8.15 2.12
N ASN A 250 1.86 -7.60 1.05
CA ASN A 250 1.65 -6.16 0.94
C ASN A 250 0.74 -5.61 2.05
N SER A 251 -0.26 -6.40 2.46
CA SER A 251 -1.19 -6.07 3.54
C SER A 251 -0.49 -5.90 4.91
N LEU A 252 0.73 -6.43 5.09
CA LEU A 252 1.52 -6.24 6.32
C LEU A 252 1.77 -4.76 6.65
N ALA A 253 1.71 -3.87 5.66
CA ALA A 253 1.81 -2.44 5.90
C ALA A 253 0.64 -1.86 6.76
N ALA A 254 -0.45 -2.62 6.96
CA ALA A 254 -1.50 -2.31 7.93
C ALA A 254 -1.02 -2.22 9.38
N THR A 255 0.09 -2.87 9.69
CA THR A 255 0.74 -2.76 11.00
C THR A 255 1.12 -1.34 11.36
N ALA A 256 1.46 -0.46 10.40
CA ALA A 256 1.73 0.96 10.67
C ALA A 256 0.48 1.69 11.19
N LEU A 257 -0.68 1.44 10.56
CA LEU A 257 -1.95 2.06 10.96
C LEU A 257 -2.34 1.66 12.39
N VAL A 258 -2.18 0.38 12.72
CA VAL A 258 -2.49 -0.14 14.06
C VAL A 258 -1.44 0.29 15.08
N THR A 259 -0.16 0.36 14.70
CA THR A 259 0.92 0.90 15.53
C THR A 259 0.68 2.37 15.86
N ASN A 260 0.19 3.18 14.91
CA ASN A 260 -0.17 4.57 15.17
C ASN A 260 -1.23 4.67 16.29
N ALA A 261 -2.24 3.80 16.29
CA ALA A 261 -3.22 3.75 17.38
C ALA A 261 -2.58 3.37 18.72
N TYR A 262 -1.59 2.45 18.74
CA TYR A 262 -0.82 2.16 19.95
C TYR A 262 -0.06 3.39 20.45
N LEU A 263 0.64 4.11 19.57
CA LEU A 263 1.45 5.27 19.95
C LEU A 263 0.63 6.39 20.60
N TYR A 264 -0.61 6.60 20.15
CA TYR A 264 -1.52 7.57 20.76
C TYR A 264 -2.11 7.10 22.10
N THR A 265 -2.29 5.79 22.30
CA THR A 265 -3.18 5.29 23.36
C THR A 265 -2.51 4.43 24.42
N GLY A 266 -1.39 3.79 24.09
CA GLY A 266 -0.72 2.78 24.92
C GLY A 266 -1.50 1.48 25.11
N ASP A 267 -2.63 1.28 24.42
CA ASP A 267 -3.49 0.09 24.61
C ASP A 267 -2.84 -1.16 24.00
N SER A 268 -2.56 -2.15 24.85
CA SER A 268 -1.83 -3.37 24.48
C SER A 268 -2.51 -4.20 23.38
N LYS A 269 -3.82 -4.04 23.14
CA LYS A 269 -4.50 -4.78 22.07
C LYS A 269 -3.95 -4.45 20.68
N TYR A 270 -3.59 -3.20 20.44
CA TYR A 270 -3.02 -2.76 19.16
C TYR A 270 -1.64 -3.38 18.96
N LYS A 271 -0.81 -3.37 20.02
CA LYS A 271 0.49 -4.04 19.99
C LYS A 271 0.33 -5.54 19.73
N GLN A 272 -0.58 -6.20 20.44
CA GLN A 272 -0.78 -7.64 20.27
C GLN A 272 -1.21 -7.99 18.84
N TRP A 273 -2.14 -7.22 18.25
CA TRP A 273 -2.55 -7.43 16.86
C TRP A 273 -1.39 -7.30 15.87
N VAL A 274 -0.54 -6.28 16.04
CA VAL A 274 0.65 -6.08 15.18
C VAL A 274 1.59 -7.28 15.24
N LEU A 275 1.83 -7.81 16.44
CA LEU A 275 2.68 -8.99 16.63
C LEU A 275 2.02 -10.24 16.04
N ASP A 276 0.76 -10.49 16.37
CA ASP A 276 0.00 -11.67 15.89
C ASP A 276 -0.01 -11.73 14.36
N TYR A 277 -0.22 -10.60 13.69
CA TYR A 277 -0.26 -10.54 12.24
C TYR A 277 1.12 -10.72 11.61
N THR A 278 2.14 -10.02 12.14
CA THR A 278 3.53 -10.12 11.66
C THR A 278 4.07 -11.54 11.82
N GLU A 279 3.88 -12.13 13.00
CA GLU A 279 4.35 -13.48 13.32
C GLU A 279 3.63 -14.54 12.49
N ALA A 280 2.35 -14.36 12.19
CA ALA A 280 1.64 -15.28 11.31
C ALA A 280 2.27 -15.34 9.91
N TRP A 281 2.77 -14.23 9.37
CA TRP A 281 3.52 -14.21 8.11
C TRP A 281 4.93 -14.81 8.23
N MET A 282 5.60 -14.61 9.37
CA MET A 282 6.88 -15.28 9.66
C MET A 282 6.72 -16.81 9.73
N GLU A 283 5.70 -17.31 10.45
CA GLU A 283 5.38 -18.74 10.54
C GLU A 283 5.07 -19.35 9.16
N ARG A 284 4.31 -18.63 8.32
CA ARG A 284 4.01 -19.06 6.94
C ARG A 284 5.26 -19.13 6.08
N THR A 285 6.15 -18.15 6.23
CA THR A 285 7.43 -18.10 5.53
C THR A 285 8.31 -19.29 5.92
N GLU A 286 8.41 -19.61 7.21
CA GLU A 286 9.15 -20.78 7.69
C GLU A 286 8.58 -22.09 7.12
N LYS A 287 7.25 -22.26 7.18
CA LYS A 287 6.55 -23.43 6.63
C LYS A 287 6.68 -23.53 5.10
N ASN A 288 6.89 -22.42 4.41
CA ASN A 288 7.10 -22.34 2.96
C ASN A 288 8.59 -22.39 2.57
N GLY A 289 9.44 -23.03 3.38
CA GLY A 289 10.85 -23.25 3.05
C GLY A 289 11.72 -21.99 3.11
N GLY A 290 11.31 -20.99 3.90
CA GLY A 290 12.04 -19.74 4.10
C GLY A 290 11.74 -18.65 3.07
N ILE A 291 10.84 -18.90 2.11
CA ILE A 291 10.38 -17.91 1.12
C ILE A 291 9.00 -17.41 1.55
N CYS A 292 8.85 -16.09 1.67
CA CYS A 292 7.55 -15.49 2.00
C CYS A 292 6.55 -15.78 0.87
N PRO A 293 5.45 -16.50 1.12
CA PRO A 293 4.44 -16.73 0.09
C PRO A 293 3.75 -15.41 -0.29
N ASP A 294 3.21 -15.30 -1.50
CA ASP A 294 2.48 -14.09 -1.92
C ASP A 294 0.96 -14.24 -1.90
N ASN A 295 0.47 -15.41 -1.46
CA ASN A 295 -0.95 -15.67 -1.32
C ASN A 295 -1.24 -16.67 -0.19
N VAL A 296 -2.23 -16.32 0.62
CA VAL A 296 -2.80 -17.15 1.69
C VAL A 296 -4.31 -17.12 1.52
N ASP A 297 -4.95 -18.28 1.35
CA ASP A 297 -6.40 -18.31 1.12
C ASP A 297 -7.22 -17.93 2.37
N ALA A 298 -8.54 -17.85 2.20
CA ALA A 298 -9.49 -17.54 3.27
C ALA A 298 -9.46 -18.50 4.48
N ASN A 299 -8.79 -19.66 4.39
CA ASN A 299 -8.63 -20.60 5.49
C ASN A 299 -7.21 -20.53 6.11
N GLY A 300 -6.42 -19.51 5.76
CA GLY A 300 -5.05 -19.35 6.24
C GLY A 300 -4.04 -20.29 5.56
N VAL A 301 -4.40 -20.95 4.45
CA VAL A 301 -3.55 -21.94 3.78
C VAL A 301 -2.76 -21.29 2.65
N VAL A 302 -1.43 -21.38 2.74
CA VAL A 302 -0.51 -20.95 1.66
C VAL A 302 -0.82 -21.74 0.39
N GLY A 303 -1.17 -21.03 -0.70
CA GLY A 303 -1.55 -21.69 -1.96
C GLY A 303 -2.81 -22.54 -1.89
N GLY A 304 -3.66 -22.40 -0.86
CA GLY A 304 -4.80 -23.29 -0.59
C GLY A 304 -5.88 -23.29 -1.70
N GLY A 305 -6.01 -22.18 -2.44
CA GLY A 305 -6.83 -22.10 -3.64
C GLY A 305 -6.13 -22.52 -4.94
N ARG A 306 -4.81 -22.72 -4.91
CA ARG A 306 -3.90 -22.80 -6.06
C ARG A 306 -3.11 -24.11 -6.15
N GLU A 307 -3.68 -25.21 -5.65
CA GLU A 307 -3.02 -26.52 -5.68
C GLU A 307 -1.61 -26.50 -5.01
N GLY A 308 -1.45 -25.67 -3.97
CA GLY A 308 -0.19 -25.51 -3.24
C GLY A 308 0.81 -24.54 -3.87
N VAL A 309 0.47 -23.85 -4.97
CA VAL A 309 1.32 -22.81 -5.55
C VAL A 309 1.31 -21.56 -4.66
N TRP A 310 2.45 -21.29 -4.00
CA TRP A 310 2.65 -20.20 -3.05
C TRP A 310 2.92 -18.82 -3.69
N TRP A 311 2.97 -18.76 -5.02
CA TRP A 311 3.18 -17.54 -5.79
C TRP A 311 2.00 -17.22 -6.75
N GLY A 312 1.91 -15.97 -7.22
CA GLY A 312 0.91 -15.50 -8.19
C GLY A 312 -0.26 -14.70 -7.62
N GLY A 313 -0.22 -14.37 -6.33
CA GLY A 313 -1.11 -13.40 -5.69
C GLY A 313 -0.96 -11.97 -6.22
N GLN A 314 -1.78 -11.06 -5.69
CA GLN A 314 -1.77 -9.66 -6.11
C GLN A 314 -0.44 -9.01 -5.77
N TYR A 315 0.17 -8.34 -6.77
CA TYR A 315 1.50 -7.73 -6.69
C TYR A 315 2.56 -8.66 -6.04
N GLY A 316 2.40 -9.97 -6.23
CA GLY A 316 3.26 -11.00 -5.67
C GLY A 316 4.49 -11.30 -6.52
N TRP A 317 5.14 -12.44 -6.28
CA TRP A 317 6.36 -12.85 -6.98
C TRP A 317 6.22 -12.93 -8.50
N ASN A 318 5.01 -13.09 -9.05
CA ASN A 318 4.85 -13.08 -10.50
C ASN A 318 4.81 -11.67 -11.12
N HIS A 319 4.69 -10.62 -10.31
CA HIS A 319 4.72 -9.22 -10.74
C HIS A 319 6.16 -8.69 -10.82
N TYR A 320 6.46 -7.85 -11.81
CA TYR A 320 7.82 -7.33 -12.05
C TYR A 320 8.33 -6.37 -10.96
N GLN A 321 7.44 -5.73 -10.21
CA GLN A 321 7.76 -4.98 -8.98
C GLN A 321 7.33 -5.73 -7.71
N GLY A 322 6.91 -6.99 -7.83
CA GLY A 322 6.22 -7.67 -6.74
C GLY A 322 7.09 -7.87 -5.51
N TYR A 323 8.35 -8.28 -5.68
CA TYR A 323 9.27 -8.38 -4.55
C TYR A 323 9.44 -7.03 -3.83
N ASN A 324 9.42 -5.91 -4.56
CA ASN A 324 9.55 -4.57 -3.98
C ASN A 324 8.33 -4.22 -3.12
N ILE A 325 7.13 -4.40 -3.69
CA ILE A 325 5.85 -4.12 -3.00
C ILE A 325 5.70 -5.01 -1.76
N MET A 326 5.95 -6.32 -1.88
CA MET A 326 5.92 -7.24 -0.75
C MET A 326 6.94 -6.86 0.33
N PHE A 327 8.16 -6.47 -0.07
CA PHE A 327 9.22 -6.15 0.90
C PHE A 327 8.94 -4.83 1.62
N HIS A 328 8.23 -3.88 1.02
CA HIS A 328 7.74 -2.69 1.74
C HIS A 328 6.77 -3.09 2.86
N GLY A 329 5.78 -3.95 2.57
CA GLY A 329 4.87 -4.47 3.58
C GLY A 329 5.60 -5.19 4.72
N ILE A 330 6.53 -6.08 4.38
CA ILE A 330 7.37 -6.79 5.36
C ILE A 330 8.22 -5.81 6.17
N ASN A 331 8.88 -4.83 5.54
CA ASN A 331 9.72 -3.85 6.21
C ASN A 331 8.93 -3.08 7.27
N ILE A 332 7.76 -2.57 6.88
CA ILE A 332 6.87 -1.82 7.78
C ILE A 332 6.48 -2.68 8.99
N ALA A 333 6.07 -3.93 8.78
CA ALA A 333 5.68 -4.82 9.87
C ALA A 333 6.83 -5.12 10.84
N VAL A 334 8.02 -5.43 10.34
CA VAL A 334 9.17 -5.74 11.21
C VAL A 334 9.67 -4.50 11.96
N GLU A 335 9.62 -3.32 11.34
CA GLU A 335 9.95 -2.04 11.99
C GLU A 335 8.92 -1.69 13.08
N CYS A 336 7.63 -1.89 12.80
CA CYS A 336 6.57 -1.71 13.80
C CYS A 336 6.74 -2.69 14.98
N ALA A 337 6.95 -3.98 14.71
CA ALA A 337 7.17 -4.98 15.76
C ALA A 337 8.42 -4.66 16.59
N GLN A 338 9.53 -4.28 15.95
CA GLN A 338 10.75 -3.82 16.60
C GLN A 338 10.50 -2.57 17.47
N LEU A 339 9.79 -1.56 16.96
CA LEU A 339 9.48 -0.34 17.71
C LEU A 339 8.67 -0.66 18.99
N LEU A 340 7.69 -1.56 18.87
CA LEU A 340 6.78 -1.90 19.96
C LEU A 340 7.37 -2.83 21.01
N THR A 341 8.40 -3.61 20.67
CA THR A 341 8.99 -4.64 21.54
C THR A 341 10.42 -4.35 21.97
N GLY A 342 11.18 -3.63 21.15
CA GLY A 342 12.63 -3.51 21.24
C GLY A 342 13.41 -4.76 20.76
N ASP A 343 12.72 -5.78 20.25
CA ASP A 343 13.33 -7.03 19.80
C ASP A 343 13.81 -6.97 18.34
N SER A 344 15.12 -6.84 18.17
CA SER A 344 15.74 -6.70 16.86
C SER A 344 15.68 -7.99 16.03
N GLY A 345 15.21 -9.11 16.62
CA GLY A 345 14.96 -10.37 15.95
C GLY A 345 13.87 -10.28 14.88
N TYR A 346 12.87 -9.38 15.01
CA TYR A 346 11.87 -9.19 13.95
C TYR A 346 12.50 -8.76 12.61
N LEU A 347 13.59 -7.97 12.67
CA LEU A 347 14.30 -7.52 11.46
C LEU A 347 14.92 -8.68 10.67
N ASP A 348 15.11 -9.85 11.28
CA ASP A 348 15.63 -11.03 10.58
C ASP A 348 14.64 -11.57 9.55
N PHE A 349 13.34 -11.31 9.70
CA PHE A 349 12.36 -11.67 8.68
C PHE A 349 12.65 -10.95 7.36
N LEU A 350 12.80 -9.62 7.34
CA LEU A 350 13.19 -8.89 6.13
C LEU A 350 14.57 -9.31 5.61
N ARG A 351 15.56 -9.45 6.50
CA ARG A 351 16.92 -9.88 6.11
C ARG A 351 16.90 -11.24 5.40
N SER A 352 16.06 -12.17 5.86
CA SER A 352 15.93 -13.50 5.24
C SER A 352 15.40 -13.40 3.80
N GLN A 353 14.45 -12.50 3.53
CA GLN A 353 13.89 -12.32 2.20
C GLN A 353 14.85 -11.59 1.25
N ILE A 354 15.60 -10.61 1.75
CA ILE A 354 16.71 -9.99 1.01
C ILE A 354 17.77 -11.05 0.67
N LYS A 355 18.06 -11.97 1.61
CA LYS A 355 18.99 -13.08 1.37
C LYS A 355 18.48 -14.03 0.28
N VAL A 356 17.17 -14.36 0.24
CA VAL A 356 16.58 -15.14 -0.86
C VAL A 356 16.87 -14.50 -2.22
N GLN A 357 16.72 -13.18 -2.35
CA GLN A 357 17.02 -12.46 -3.59
C GLN A 357 18.51 -12.53 -3.96
N ILE A 358 19.40 -12.34 -2.99
CA ILE A 358 20.86 -12.35 -3.22
C ILE A 358 21.36 -13.76 -3.56
N ASP A 359 20.89 -14.78 -2.83
CA ASP A 359 21.30 -16.18 -3.02
C ASP A 359 20.85 -16.73 -4.38
N ASN A 360 19.73 -16.22 -4.91
CA ASN A 360 19.28 -16.50 -6.26
C ASN A 360 19.79 -15.48 -7.28
N GLY A 361 20.76 -14.62 -6.93
CA GLY A 361 21.37 -13.68 -7.85
C GLY A 361 22.31 -14.35 -8.85
N ARG A 362 22.46 -13.75 -10.03
CA ARG A 362 23.43 -14.16 -11.06
C ARG A 362 24.29 -13.00 -11.51
N LYS A 363 25.56 -13.26 -11.83
CA LYS A 363 26.43 -12.27 -12.45
C LYS A 363 26.26 -12.30 -13.97
N ARG A 364 26.07 -11.13 -14.58
CA ARG A 364 26.16 -10.94 -16.03
C ARG A 364 27.61 -11.04 -16.50
N GLU A 365 27.80 -11.13 -17.81
CA GLU A 365 29.13 -11.15 -18.45
C GLU A 365 29.95 -9.88 -18.16
N ASP A 366 29.29 -8.73 -17.94
CA ASP A 366 29.94 -7.46 -17.58
C ASP A 366 30.28 -7.34 -16.08
N GLY A 367 30.00 -8.38 -15.29
CA GLY A 367 30.25 -8.41 -13.84
C GLY A 367 29.13 -7.84 -12.97
N GLN A 368 28.06 -7.28 -13.55
CA GLN A 368 26.91 -6.78 -12.80
C GLN A 368 26.16 -7.93 -12.09
N LEU A 369 25.88 -7.78 -10.79
CA LEU A 369 24.97 -8.67 -10.06
C LEU A 369 23.52 -8.33 -10.43
N LEU A 370 22.79 -9.34 -10.91
CA LEU A 370 21.34 -9.30 -11.07
C LEU A 370 20.70 -10.15 -9.98
N VAL A 371 19.70 -9.62 -9.30
CA VAL A 371 18.79 -10.40 -8.46
C VAL A 371 17.53 -10.75 -9.26
N PRO A 372 16.85 -11.86 -8.97
CA PRO A 372 15.62 -12.17 -9.68
C PRO A 372 14.56 -11.14 -9.32
N VAL A 373 13.72 -10.77 -10.28
CA VAL A 373 12.62 -9.82 -10.08
C VAL A 373 11.27 -10.53 -10.01
N ARG A 374 11.19 -11.78 -10.46
CA ARG A 374 9.97 -12.58 -10.50
C ARG A 374 10.21 -14.06 -10.18
N TYR A 375 9.13 -14.75 -9.85
CA TYR A 375 9.02 -16.20 -9.78
C TYR A 375 7.80 -16.67 -10.60
N GLY A 376 7.93 -17.81 -11.26
CA GLY A 376 6.87 -18.40 -12.06
C GLY A 376 7.02 -19.91 -12.26
N PRO A 377 6.33 -20.50 -13.26
CA PRO A 377 6.38 -21.93 -13.52
C PRO A 377 7.80 -22.46 -13.79
N GLU A 378 8.64 -21.62 -14.40
CA GLU A 378 10.03 -21.93 -14.74
C GLU A 378 11.02 -21.55 -13.61
N GLY A 379 10.52 -21.16 -12.43
CA GLY A 379 11.32 -20.72 -11.29
C GLY A 379 11.64 -19.23 -11.31
N TRP A 380 12.84 -18.88 -10.85
CA TRP A 380 13.32 -17.50 -10.75
C TRP A 380 13.56 -16.86 -12.12
N ASP A 381 13.19 -15.59 -12.26
CA ASP A 381 13.37 -14.80 -13.47
C ASP A 381 14.10 -13.49 -13.15
N TRP A 382 15.15 -13.19 -13.94
CA TRP A 382 16.03 -12.02 -13.82
C TRP A 382 15.83 -11.02 -14.97
N GLY A 383 14.88 -11.27 -15.87
CA GLY A 383 14.54 -10.36 -16.96
C GLY A 383 13.85 -9.11 -16.43
N GLN A 384 13.94 -7.99 -17.16
CA GLN A 384 13.03 -6.87 -16.92
C GLN A 384 11.57 -7.30 -17.18
N ALA A 385 10.61 -6.45 -16.79
CA ALA A 385 9.19 -6.68 -17.02
C ALA A 385 8.92 -7.36 -18.37
N PRO A 386 8.08 -8.42 -18.41
CA PRO A 386 7.81 -9.14 -19.64
C PRO A 386 7.34 -8.18 -20.72
N GLY A 387 7.90 -8.35 -21.92
CA GLY A 387 7.44 -7.62 -23.10
C GLY A 387 6.01 -8.00 -23.49
N LEU A 388 5.45 -7.21 -24.40
CA LEU A 388 4.08 -7.29 -24.93
C LEU A 388 3.61 -8.72 -25.22
N HIS A 389 2.32 -8.98 -24.99
CA HIS A 389 1.64 -10.19 -25.43
C HIS A 389 1.93 -10.44 -26.93
N LYS A 390 2.41 -11.64 -27.29
CA LYS A 390 2.95 -11.92 -28.63
C LYS A 390 1.91 -12.42 -29.65
N THR A 391 0.64 -12.51 -29.28
CA THR A 391 -0.34 -13.36 -30.00
C THR A 391 -1.52 -12.65 -30.67
N ASP A 392 -1.63 -11.33 -30.67
CA ASP A 392 -2.93 -10.71 -30.91
C ASP A 392 -3.10 -9.85 -32.17
N GLY A 393 -2.07 -9.54 -32.95
CA GLY A 393 -2.28 -8.88 -34.26
C GLY A 393 -3.08 -7.56 -34.20
N LEU A 394 -3.15 -6.93 -33.03
CA LEU A 394 -3.76 -5.63 -32.78
C LEU A 394 -2.68 -4.55 -32.91
N GLU A 395 -2.95 -3.53 -33.73
CA GLU A 395 -2.00 -2.44 -33.97
C GLU A 395 -1.93 -1.50 -32.74
N MET A 396 -0.72 -1.29 -32.20
CA MET A 396 -0.46 -0.55 -30.96
C MET A 396 -0.70 0.96 -31.08
N ARG A 397 -1.11 1.61 -29.99
CA ARG A 397 -0.89 3.05 -29.78
C ARG A 397 -0.42 3.34 -28.36
N GLY A 398 0.83 3.78 -28.24
CA GLY A 398 1.34 4.57 -27.11
C GLY A 398 2.13 3.80 -26.06
N TYR A 399 3.45 4.00 -26.09
CA TYR A 399 4.34 3.75 -24.97
C TYR A 399 4.15 4.84 -23.92
N TRP A 400 4.01 4.47 -22.65
CA TRP A 400 4.42 5.31 -21.54
C TRP A 400 5.22 4.42 -20.59
N LEU A 401 6.54 4.60 -20.65
CA LEU A 401 7.47 4.22 -19.59
C LEU A 401 7.25 5.12 -18.39
#